data_AF-X1B3K2-F1
#
_entry.id   AF-X1B3K2-F1
#
_cell.length_a   1.000
_cell.length_b   1.000
_cell.length_c   1.000
_cell.angle_alpha   90.00
_cell.angle_beta   90.00
_cell.angle_gamma   90.00
#
_symmetry.space_group_name_H-M   'P 1'
#
loop_
_entity.id
_entity.type
_entity.pdbx_description
1 polymer ?
#
loop_
_entity_poly.entity_id
_entity_poly.type
_entity_poly.pdbx_seq_one_letter_code
_entity_poly.pdbx_strand_id
1 'polypeptide(L)'
;ALLNNCVESILNKTNYHNFEIIGISNNSGEGFGSFFNKAAAYLKRNKHLVTLGFVESDYERWMKKNRLTEEKIEKIRNDISNFKQKPKISIVMPVYNVEKIWLKKAINSVMNQLYDNWELCIVDDASTKEHIRETLKSYSEKDSRIKVKYLKKIRA
;
A
#
# COMPACT_ATOMS: atom_id res chain seq x y z
N ALA A 1 -15.27 -3.17 -10.43
CA ALA A 1 -14.66 -4.26 -11.21
C ALA A 1 -13.21 -4.55 -10.80
N LEU A 2 -12.32 -3.55 -10.82
CA LEU A 2 -10.88 -3.72 -10.54
C LEU A 2 -10.57 -4.20 -9.10
N LEU A 3 -11.24 -3.63 -8.09
CA LEU A 3 -11.03 -4.00 -6.68
C LEU A 3 -11.34 -5.49 -6.41
N ASN A 4 -12.42 -6.02 -7.02
CA ASN A 4 -12.78 -7.43 -6.88
C ASN A 4 -11.69 -8.35 -7.45
N ASN A 5 -11.15 -8.02 -8.63
CA ASN A 5 -10.09 -8.81 -9.26
C ASN A 5 -8.80 -8.80 -8.42
N CYS A 6 -8.45 -7.66 -7.81
CA CYS A 6 -7.29 -7.57 -6.91
C CYS A 6 -7.45 -8.49 -5.71
N VAL A 7 -8.62 -8.48 -5.08
CA VAL A 7 -8.91 -9.28 -3.88
C VAL A 7 -8.94 -10.77 -4.21
N GLU A 8 -9.64 -11.16 -5.28
CA GLU A 8 -9.66 -12.56 -5.74
C GLU A 8 -8.24 -13.05 -6.07
N SER A 9 -7.40 -12.21 -6.66
CA SER A 9 -6.00 -12.56 -6.90
C SER A 9 -5.20 -12.75 -5.60
N ILE A 10 -5.42 -11.93 -4.57
CA ILE A 10 -4.74 -12.08 -3.28
C ILE A 10 -5.17 -13.40 -2.64
N LEU A 11 -6.48 -13.67 -2.61
CA LEU A 11 -7.05 -14.87 -2.00
C LEU A 11 -6.59 -16.15 -2.70
N ASN A 12 -6.53 -16.15 -4.03
CA ASN A 12 -6.15 -17.33 -4.80
C ASN A 12 -4.63 -17.61 -4.82
N LYS A 13 -3.79 -16.60 -4.59
CA LYS A 13 -2.32 -16.73 -4.72
C LYS A 13 -1.58 -16.73 -3.38
N THR A 14 -2.28 -16.45 -2.28
CA THR A 14 -1.67 -16.40 -0.95
C THR A 14 -1.52 -17.80 -0.35
N ASN A 15 -0.33 -18.13 0.15
CA ASN A 15 -0.03 -19.33 0.94
C ASN A 15 0.19 -19.03 2.43
N TYR A 16 -0.01 -17.78 2.85
CA TYR A 16 0.05 -17.36 4.25
C TYR A 16 -1.16 -17.90 5.00
N HIS A 17 -0.92 -18.55 6.14
CA HIS A 17 -1.98 -19.14 6.96
C HIS A 17 -2.72 -18.11 7.81
N ASN A 18 -2.03 -17.00 8.16
CA ASN A 18 -2.56 -15.93 9.00
C ASN A 18 -2.37 -14.59 8.28
N PHE A 19 -3.43 -14.06 7.68
CA PHE A 19 -3.43 -12.73 7.08
C PHE A 19 -4.77 -12.03 7.29
N GLU A 20 -4.75 -10.71 7.32
CA GLU A 20 -5.94 -9.85 7.40
C GLU A 20 -5.97 -8.93 6.18
N ILE A 21 -7.13 -8.75 5.56
CA ILE A 21 -7.34 -7.80 4.47
C ILE A 21 -8.12 -6.61 5.03
N ILE A 22 -7.46 -5.46 5.12
CA ILE A 22 -8.08 -4.21 5.56
C ILE A 22 -8.38 -3.36 4.32
N GLY A 23 -9.67 -3.15 4.04
CA GLY A 23 -10.13 -2.24 3.00
C GLY A 23 -10.44 -0.86 3.58
N ILE A 24 -9.74 0.18 3.13
CA ILE A 24 -10.00 1.56 3.53
C ILE A 24 -10.62 2.30 2.35
N SER A 25 -11.84 2.81 2.54
CA SER A 25 -12.48 3.68 1.54
C SER A 25 -11.88 5.07 1.64
N ASN A 26 -11.43 5.63 0.52
CA ASN A 26 -11.09 7.06 0.42
C ASN A 26 -12.29 7.92 0.01
N ASN A 27 -13.49 7.33 0.04
CA ASN A 27 -14.74 7.94 -0.39
C ASN A 27 -14.79 8.38 -1.86
N SER A 28 -13.98 7.77 -2.74
CA SER A 28 -14.25 7.81 -4.18
C SER A 28 -15.57 7.06 -4.41
N GLY A 29 -16.64 7.78 -4.76
CA GLY A 29 -18.04 7.33 -4.72
C GLY A 29 -18.46 6.12 -5.58
N GLU A 30 -17.59 5.16 -5.88
CA GLU A 30 -17.93 3.96 -6.65
C GLU A 30 -17.51 2.65 -5.96
N GLY A 31 -18.50 1.79 -5.71
CA GLY A 31 -18.31 0.32 -5.65
C GLY A 31 -17.89 -0.30 -4.31
N PHE A 32 -17.61 0.49 -3.27
CA PHE A 32 -17.08 0.00 -1.98
C PHE A 32 -18.06 -0.92 -1.21
N GLY A 33 -19.37 -0.68 -1.32
CA GLY A 33 -20.39 -1.54 -0.70
C GLY A 33 -20.45 -2.95 -1.31
N SER A 34 -20.26 -3.09 -2.63
CA SER A 34 -20.24 -4.40 -3.29
C SER A 34 -19.02 -5.24 -2.91
N PHE A 35 -17.90 -4.59 -2.61
CA PHE A 35 -16.66 -5.20 -2.13
C PHE A 35 -16.86 -5.85 -0.77
N PHE A 36 -17.45 -5.12 0.18
CA PHE A 36 -17.66 -5.61 1.53
C PHE A 36 -18.58 -6.84 1.57
N ASN A 37 -19.63 -6.86 0.75
CA ASN A 37 -20.53 -8.01 0.67
C ASN A 37 -19.82 -9.28 0.14
N LYS A 38 -18.94 -9.15 -0.86
CA LYS A 38 -18.18 -10.29 -1.40
C LYS A 38 -17.07 -10.77 -0.46
N ALA A 39 -16.30 -9.84 0.11
CA ALA A 39 -15.23 -10.17 1.05
C ALA A 39 -15.78 -10.84 2.32
N ALA A 40 -16.90 -10.32 2.86
CA ALA A 40 -17.59 -10.94 3.99
C ALA A 40 -18.08 -12.36 3.68
N ALA A 41 -18.66 -12.58 2.50
CA ALA A 41 -19.14 -13.91 2.09
C ALA A 41 -17.99 -14.94 1.94
N TYR A 42 -16.86 -14.55 1.37
CA TYR A 42 -15.69 -15.43 1.22
C TYR A 42 -15.04 -15.77 2.57
N LEU A 43 -14.81 -14.77 3.41
CA LEU A 43 -14.13 -14.97 4.69
C LEU A 43 -15.01 -15.71 5.69
N LYS A 44 -16.34 -15.52 5.65
CA LYS A 44 -17.32 -16.33 6.40
C LYS A 44 -17.32 -17.79 5.96
N ARG A 45 -17.15 -18.08 4.66
CA ARG A 45 -17.01 -19.45 4.13
C ARG A 45 -15.72 -20.14 4.59
N ASN A 46 -14.63 -19.38 4.74
CA ASN A 46 -13.33 -19.90 5.13
C ASN A 46 -13.01 -19.72 6.64
N LYS A 47 -14.00 -19.41 7.48
CA LYS A 47 -13.87 -19.21 8.94
C LYS A 47 -12.81 -18.17 9.36
N HIS A 48 -12.51 -17.19 8.51
CA HIS A 48 -11.62 -16.09 8.86
C HIS A 48 -12.43 -14.93 9.46
N LEU A 49 -11.92 -14.31 10.53
CA LEU A 49 -12.52 -13.14 11.16
C LEU A 49 -12.45 -11.92 10.22
N VAL A 50 -13.53 -11.15 10.13
CA VAL A 50 -13.60 -9.91 9.34
C VAL A 50 -14.16 -8.81 10.20
N THR A 51 -13.40 -7.73 10.37
CA THR A 51 -13.91 -6.49 10.96
C THR A 51 -14.26 -5.53 9.83
N LEU A 52 -15.54 -5.17 9.72
CA LEU A 52 -16.05 -4.24 8.70
C LEU A 52 -16.44 -2.93 9.39
N GLY A 53 -15.71 -1.85 9.09
CA GLY A 53 -16.05 -0.49 9.53
C GLY A 53 -16.35 0.40 8.33
N PHE A 54 -17.53 1.04 8.31
CA PHE A 54 -17.84 2.13 7.39
C PHE A 54 -17.51 3.45 8.08
N VAL A 55 -16.76 4.33 7.44
CA VAL A 55 -16.35 5.63 7.99
C VAL A 55 -16.43 6.68 6.89
N GLU A 56 -17.54 7.41 6.82
CA GLU A 56 -17.68 8.53 5.89
C GLU A 56 -17.69 9.89 6.62
N SER A 57 -18.10 9.92 7.90
CA SER A 57 -18.03 11.12 8.76
C SER A 57 -16.90 11.07 9.81
N ASP A 58 -16.32 9.90 10.08
CA ASP A 58 -15.22 9.79 11.04
C ASP A 58 -13.84 10.02 10.42
N TYR A 59 -13.66 10.13 9.10
CA TYR A 59 -12.30 10.27 8.54
C TYR A 59 -11.66 11.60 8.93
N GLU A 60 -12.38 12.72 8.85
CA GLU A 60 -11.86 14.02 9.30
C GLU A 60 -11.62 14.07 10.82
N ARG A 61 -12.53 13.47 11.58
CA ARG A 61 -12.39 13.33 13.04
C ARG A 61 -11.21 12.44 13.40
N TRP A 62 -11.03 11.35 12.67
CA TRP A 62 -9.93 10.41 12.77
C TRP A 62 -8.64 11.11 12.36
N MET A 63 -8.60 11.89 11.30
CA MET A 63 -7.44 12.68 10.87
C MET A 63 -7.04 13.68 11.95
N LYS A 64 -7.99 14.39 12.56
CA LYS A 64 -7.72 15.30 13.69
C LYS A 64 -7.18 14.54 14.91
N LYS A 65 -7.77 13.38 15.22
CA LYS A 65 -7.37 12.54 16.37
C LYS A 65 -6.05 11.80 16.14
N ASN A 66 -5.75 11.40 14.91
CA ASN A 66 -4.62 10.57 14.51
C ASN A 66 -3.51 11.36 13.82
N ARG A 67 -3.60 12.70 13.79
CA ARG A 67 -2.50 13.56 13.38
C ARG A 67 -1.24 13.16 14.16
N LEU A 68 -0.15 12.94 13.42
CA LEU A 68 1.16 12.67 13.98
C LEU A 68 1.67 13.97 14.62
N THR A 69 1.61 14.05 15.95
CA THR A 69 2.27 15.09 16.73
C THR A 69 3.68 14.63 17.07
N GLU A 70 4.59 15.56 17.39
CA GLU A 70 5.96 15.22 17.80
C GLU A 70 5.98 14.21 18.96
N GLU A 71 5.11 14.39 19.95
CA GLU A 71 4.94 13.47 21.07
C GLU A 71 4.58 12.04 20.61
N LYS A 72 3.64 11.91 19.66
CA LYS A 72 3.26 10.60 19.12
C LYS A 72 4.35 9.99 18.27
N ILE A 73 5.06 10.79 17.48
CA ILE A 73 6.20 10.34 16.68
C ILE A 73 7.27 9.77 17.61
N GLU A 74 7.60 10.46 18.69
CA GLU A 74 8.58 10.01 19.66
C GLU A 74 8.14 8.73 20.35
N LYS A 75 6.86 8.64 20.75
CA LYS A 75 6.29 7.41 21.29
C LYS A 75 6.41 6.25 20.30
N ILE A 76 6.04 6.45 19.03
CA ILE A 76 6.13 5.41 17.98
C ILE A 76 7.59 4.97 17.79
N ARG A 77 8.55 5.89 17.78
CA ARG A 77 9.97 5.56 17.67
C ARG A 77 10.45 4.72 18.86
N ASN A 78 10.02 5.07 20.07
CA ASN A 78 10.30 4.29 21.28
C ASN A 78 9.62 2.91 21.24
N ASP A 79 8.41 2.81 20.74
CA ASP A 79 7.75 1.51 20.58
C ASP A 79 8.52 0.64 19.56
N ILE A 80 8.89 1.19 18.40
CA ILE A 80 9.68 0.51 17.37
C ILE A 80 11.05 0.06 17.89
N SER A 81 11.73 0.88 18.71
CA SER A 81 13.04 0.52 19.27
C SER A 81 12.95 -0.70 20.19
N ASN A 82 11.81 -0.87 20.87
CA ASN A 82 11.53 -1.96 21.80
C ASN A 82 10.91 -3.21 21.15
N PHE A 83 10.68 -3.23 19.85
CA PHE A 83 10.18 -4.42 19.16
C PHE A 83 11.17 -5.58 19.26
N LYS A 84 10.72 -6.71 19.83
CA LYS A 84 11.51 -7.95 19.91
C LYS A 84 11.91 -8.51 18.54
N GLN A 85 11.08 -8.26 17.53
CA GLN A 85 11.33 -8.62 16.13
C GLN A 85 11.03 -7.42 15.26
N LYS A 86 11.90 -7.14 14.29
CA LYS A 86 11.72 -6.08 13.29
C LYS A 86 11.56 -6.72 11.92
N PRO A 87 10.35 -7.22 11.56
CA PRO A 87 10.14 -7.85 10.27
C PRO A 87 10.40 -6.86 9.13
N LYS A 88 11.01 -7.32 8.05
CA LYS A 88 11.18 -6.49 6.87
C LYS A 88 9.86 -6.33 6.13
N ILE A 89 9.38 -5.10 5.97
CA ILE A 89 8.14 -4.82 5.23
C ILE A 89 8.48 -4.56 3.76
N SER A 90 8.00 -5.43 2.86
CA SER A 90 8.17 -5.25 1.42
C SER A 90 6.94 -4.59 0.82
N ILE A 91 7.11 -3.42 0.22
CA ILE A 91 6.04 -2.66 -0.45
C ILE A 91 6.21 -2.83 -1.95
N VAL A 92 5.21 -3.37 -2.62
CA VAL A 92 5.23 -3.53 -4.08
C VAL A 92 4.39 -2.43 -4.72
N MET A 93 5.00 -1.67 -5.63
CA MET A 93 4.34 -0.54 -6.30
C MET A 93 4.44 -0.68 -7.83
N PRO A 94 3.37 -1.11 -8.51
CA PRO A 94 3.31 -1.07 -9.97
C PRO A 94 3.19 0.38 -10.45
N VAL A 95 3.86 0.72 -11.54
CA VAL A 95 3.87 2.05 -12.15
C VAL A 95 3.62 1.92 -13.65
N TYR A 96 2.68 2.71 -14.16
CA TYR A 96 2.45 2.85 -15.60
C TYR A 96 1.98 4.27 -15.92
N ASN A 97 2.78 5.04 -16.67
CA ASN A 97 2.43 6.36 -17.20
C ASN A 97 1.85 7.37 -16.17
N VAL A 98 2.25 7.24 -14.91
CA VAL A 98 1.79 8.10 -13.80
C VAL A 98 2.37 9.52 -13.94
N GLU A 99 1.60 10.55 -13.59
CA GLU A 99 2.15 11.92 -13.57
C GLU A 99 3.28 12.07 -12.55
N LYS A 100 4.31 12.84 -12.91
CA LYS A 100 5.54 12.99 -12.12
C LYS A 100 5.27 13.40 -10.67
N ILE A 101 4.30 14.28 -10.45
CA ILE A 101 3.92 14.76 -9.11
C ILE A 101 3.38 13.64 -8.22
N TRP A 102 2.54 12.75 -8.75
CA TRP A 102 1.93 11.66 -8.00
C TRP A 102 2.93 10.56 -7.74
N LEU A 103 3.79 10.23 -8.72
CA LEU A 103 4.87 9.28 -8.54
C LEU A 103 5.81 9.71 -7.41
N LYS A 104 6.25 10.98 -7.43
CA LYS A 104 7.09 11.54 -6.35
C LYS A 104 6.40 11.50 -5.00
N LYS A 105 5.13 11.90 -4.93
CA LYS A 105 4.36 11.86 -3.68
C LYS A 105 4.23 10.45 -3.11
N ALA A 106 3.98 9.45 -3.96
CA ALA A 106 3.88 8.06 -3.55
C ALA A 106 5.22 7.48 -3.05
N ILE A 107 6.33 7.77 -3.73
CA ILE A 107 7.64 7.32 -3.27
C ILE A 107 8.01 8.02 -1.95
N ASN A 108 7.83 9.34 -1.88
CA ASN A 108 8.13 10.11 -0.67
C ASN A 108 7.27 9.67 0.52
N SER A 109 6.01 9.26 0.31
CA SER A 109 5.19 8.78 1.42
C SER A 109 5.76 7.51 2.04
N VAL A 110 6.30 6.59 1.23
CA VAL A 110 7.00 5.39 1.73
C VAL A 110 8.35 5.75 2.37
N MET A 111 9.10 6.67 1.77
CA MET A 111 10.39 7.09 2.34
C MET A 111 10.24 7.74 3.72
N ASN A 112 9.12 8.43 3.95
CA ASN A 112 8.83 9.16 5.19
C ASN A 112 8.16 8.29 6.27
N GLN A 113 8.09 6.97 6.10
CA GLN A 113 7.58 6.08 7.14
C GLN A 113 8.51 6.10 8.37
N LEU A 114 7.92 6.06 9.57
CA LEU A 114 8.68 6.06 10.84
C LEU A 114 9.39 4.72 11.11
N TYR A 115 8.81 3.63 10.62
CA TYR A 115 9.46 2.33 10.62
C TYR A 115 10.52 2.30 9.51
N ASP A 116 11.71 1.80 9.82
CA ASP A 116 12.89 1.91 8.95
C ASP A 116 13.19 0.65 8.13
N ASN A 117 12.83 -0.53 8.65
CA ASN A 117 13.12 -1.82 8.03
C ASN A 117 12.09 -2.19 6.94
N TRP A 118 12.06 -1.42 5.87
CA TRP A 118 11.25 -1.68 4.68
C TRP A 118 12.09 -1.75 3.41
N GLU A 119 11.49 -2.30 2.36
CA GLU A 119 11.94 -2.11 0.98
C GLU A 119 10.77 -1.72 0.07
N LEU A 120 11.07 -0.90 -0.94
CA LEU A 120 10.10 -0.47 -1.93
C LEU A 120 10.48 -1.09 -3.28
N CYS A 121 9.71 -2.08 -3.71
CA CYS A 121 9.87 -2.80 -4.96
C CYS A 121 8.94 -2.18 -6.02
N ILE A 122 9.50 -1.33 -6.87
CA ILE A 122 8.78 -0.65 -7.95
C ILE A 122 8.89 -1.46 -9.23
N VAL A 123 7.76 -1.72 -9.87
CA VAL A 123 7.70 -2.39 -11.18
C VAL A 123 7.11 -1.42 -12.19
N ASP A 124 7.95 -0.92 -13.10
CA ASP A 124 7.50 -0.10 -14.24
C ASP A 124 7.01 -1.01 -15.37
N ASP A 125 5.71 -0.97 -15.65
CA ASP A 125 5.03 -1.79 -16.65
C ASP A 125 5.14 -1.18 -18.06
N ALA A 126 6.38 -0.98 -18.51
CA ALA A 126 6.69 -0.40 -19.82
C ALA A 126 6.05 0.98 -20.06
N SER A 127 6.18 1.89 -19.10
CA SER A 127 5.77 3.29 -19.28
C SER A 127 6.43 3.92 -20.52
N THR A 128 5.67 4.75 -21.22
CA THR A 128 6.15 5.50 -22.40
C THR A 128 6.64 6.90 -22.04
N LYS A 129 6.28 7.42 -20.85
CA LYS A 129 6.69 8.74 -20.39
C LYS A 129 8.13 8.70 -19.84
N GLU A 130 9.03 9.46 -20.47
CA GLU A 130 10.46 9.50 -20.14
C GLU A 130 10.73 9.84 -18.65
N HIS A 131 9.97 10.79 -18.10
CA HIS A 131 10.14 11.24 -16.71
C HIS A 131 9.98 10.14 -15.68
N ILE A 132 9.26 9.04 -15.99
CA ILE A 132 9.09 7.92 -15.08
C ILE A 132 10.45 7.29 -14.80
N ARG A 133 11.18 6.95 -15.85
CA ARG A 133 12.45 6.26 -15.73
C ARG A 133 13.49 7.10 -15.02
N GLU A 134 13.58 8.39 -15.39
CA GLU A 134 14.45 9.36 -14.73
C GLU A 134 14.13 9.50 -13.23
N THR A 135 12.84 9.62 -12.90
CA THR A 135 12.39 9.79 -11.52
C THR A 135 12.73 8.53 -10.71
N LEU A 136 12.35 7.34 -11.19
CA LEU A 136 12.61 6.08 -10.53
C LEU A 136 14.11 5.83 -10.32
N LYS A 137 14.93 6.09 -11.34
CA LYS A 137 16.39 5.97 -11.25
C LYS A 137 16.94 6.89 -10.15
N SER A 138 16.56 8.16 -10.17
CA SER A 138 16.99 9.14 -9.16
C SER A 138 16.66 8.72 -7.73
N TYR A 139 15.50 8.10 -7.50
CA TYR A 139 15.13 7.61 -6.16
C TYR A 139 15.91 6.35 -5.77
N SER A 140 16.08 5.39 -6.69
CA SER A 140 16.85 4.17 -6.41
C SER A 140 18.35 4.43 -6.13
N GLU A 141 18.91 5.48 -6.71
CA GLU A 141 20.29 5.91 -6.43
C GLU A 141 20.41 6.61 -5.06
N LYS A 142 19.33 7.26 -4.59
CA LYS A 142 19.30 7.98 -3.31
C LYS A 142 19.06 7.08 -2.10
N ASP A 143 18.30 6.01 -2.27
CA ASP A 143 17.95 5.10 -1.18
C ASP A 143 18.01 3.64 -1.64
N SER A 144 18.97 2.90 -1.08
CA SER A 144 19.22 1.49 -1.41
C SER A 144 18.05 0.55 -1.09
N ARG A 145 17.08 0.98 -0.29
CA ARG A 145 15.84 0.23 -0.02
C ARG A 145 14.87 0.27 -1.20
N ILE A 146 15.07 1.17 -2.16
CA ILE A 146 14.21 1.32 -3.34
C ILE A 146 14.79 0.50 -4.50
N LYS A 147 14.06 -0.54 -4.89
CA LYS A 147 14.42 -1.46 -5.97
C LYS A 147 13.49 -1.27 -7.15
N VAL A 148 14.04 -1.11 -8.35
CA VAL A 148 13.23 -0.85 -9.56
C VAL A 148 13.44 -1.95 -10.58
N LYS A 149 12.33 -2.50 -11.09
CA LYS A 149 12.29 -3.42 -12.22
C LYS A 149 11.54 -2.78 -13.38
N TYR A 150 12.18 -2.72 -14.54
CA TYR A 150 11.56 -2.25 -15.79
C TYR A 150 11.10 -3.44 -16.62
N LEU A 151 9.81 -3.54 -16.91
CA LEU A 151 9.25 -4.53 -17.81
C LEU A 151 9.32 -4.04 -19.25
N LYS A 152 9.39 -4.99 -20.18
CA LYS A 152 9.27 -4.73 -21.61
C LYS A 152 7.82 -4.94 -22.01
N LYS A 153 7.32 -4.11 -22.92
CA LYS A 153 6.00 -4.31 -23.51
C LYS A 153 5.95 -5.71 -24.14
N ILE A 154 4.99 -6.52 -23.70
CA ILE A 154 4.73 -7.82 -24.32
C ILE A 154 4.14 -7.52 -25.71
N ARG A 155 4.81 -8.00 -26.77
CA ARG A 155 4.22 -8.02 -28.11
C ARG A 155 3.16 -9.11 -28.10
N ALA A 156 1.89 -8.70 -28.18
CA ALA A 156 0.79 -9.59 -28.54
C ALA A 156 0.79 -9.80 -30.06
#